data_AF-A0A486XPY6-F1
#
_entry.id   AF-A0A486XPY6-F1
#
_cell.length_a   1.000
_cell.length_b   1.000
_cell.length_c   1.000
_cell.angle_alpha   90.00
_cell.angle_beta   90.00
_cell.angle_gamma   90.00
#
_symmetry.space_group_name_H-M   'P 1'
#
loop_
_entity.id
_entity.type
_entity.pdbx_description
1 polymer ?
#
loop_
_entity_poly.entity_id
_entity_poly.type
_entity_poly.pdbx_seq_one_letter_code
_entity_poly.pdbx_strand_id
1 'polypeptide(L)'
;MNPIITHEIKAYSFFSALAKENISLARIHIHFFLKNIPNSSNPPSLKNRFISLIKASGLALRALLLCLPLINKIPKLPSKEAVLGAVSKDGMLLEYVPAHLKEDIEIVNAAIKNNPEALSFASKQVVLTVVGENGMLLQYVPEDLKEDIEIVNAAIKNNPEALSFVSREVASGFIIQRSELLKYASNDLKEDQDFILELIPEPDMSEWESFRTEHSKLRVNCSQDFAFSQVPKILKHISLKLKEDSDFMVRVVEKNFWALLECASGKVEKDVLDAMQSKGKDLSGLKKFTQNYKARLNSA
;
A
#
# COMPACT_ATOMS: atom_id res chain seq x y z
N MET A 1 41.32 36.28 30.98
CA MET A 1 40.99 34.84 30.83
C MET A 1 41.45 34.38 29.46
N ASN A 2 42.18 33.28 29.37
CA ASN A 2 42.63 32.73 28.09
C ASN A 2 41.40 32.36 27.24
N PRO A 3 41.23 32.93 26.02
CA PRO A 3 40.03 32.71 25.19
C PRO A 3 39.76 31.22 24.94
N ILE A 4 40.80 30.39 24.91
CA ILE A 4 40.70 28.93 24.77
C ILE A 4 39.85 28.31 25.90
N ILE A 5 40.06 28.74 27.15
CA ILE A 5 39.36 28.23 28.33
C ILE A 5 37.88 28.63 28.29
N THR A 6 37.58 29.82 27.75
CA THR A 6 36.21 30.31 27.57
C THR A 6 35.46 29.53 26.47
N HIS A 7 36.18 29.04 25.45
CA HIS A 7 35.61 28.19 24.41
C HIS A 7 35.40 26.74 24.88
N GLU A 8 36.28 26.20 25.73
CA GLU A 8 36.15 24.85 26.29
C GLU A 8 34.97 24.72 27.26
N ILE A 9 34.75 25.70 28.14
CA ILE A 9 33.59 25.71 29.05
C ILE A 9 32.27 25.78 28.26
N LYS A 10 32.25 26.50 27.13
CA LYS A 10 31.07 26.64 26.27
C LYS A 10 30.80 25.38 25.44
N ALA A 11 31.85 24.68 25.00
CA ALA A 11 31.73 23.36 24.38
C ALA A 11 31.13 22.34 25.38
N TYR A 12 31.52 22.39 26.65
CA TYR A 12 30.96 21.52 27.69
C TYR A 12 29.45 21.76 27.92
N SER A 13 29.02 23.03 27.90
CA SER A 13 27.59 23.37 27.96
C SER A 13 26.79 22.89 26.73
N PHE A 14 27.42 22.87 25.55
CA PHE A 14 26.88 22.31 24.31
C PHE A 14 26.69 20.79 24.40
N PHE A 15 27.67 20.06 24.93
CA PHE A 15 27.57 18.62 25.13
C PHE A 15 26.56 18.25 26.24
N SER A 16 26.44 19.07 27.29
CA SER A 16 25.41 18.91 28.33
C SER A 16 23.98 19.13 27.79
N ALA A 17 23.81 20.02 26.82
CA ALA A 17 22.51 20.29 26.19
C ALA A 17 22.10 19.19 25.19
N LEU A 18 23.05 18.67 24.39
CA LEU A 18 22.86 17.54 23.49
C LEU A 18 22.51 16.24 24.24
N ALA A 19 23.11 16.03 25.42
CA ALA A 19 22.78 14.92 26.30
C ALA A 19 21.39 15.04 26.97
N LYS A 20 20.72 16.19 26.88
CA LYS A 20 19.39 16.46 27.45
C LYS A 20 18.27 16.57 26.40
N GLU A 21 18.53 16.15 25.16
CA GLU A 21 17.54 16.10 24.05
C GLU A 21 16.88 17.45 23.67
N ASN A 22 17.45 18.60 24.07
CA ASN A 22 16.85 19.90 23.75
C ASN A 22 17.36 20.46 22.40
N ILE A 23 16.68 20.06 21.32
CA ILE A 23 17.01 20.36 19.92
C ILE A 23 17.00 21.88 19.61
N SER A 24 16.10 22.65 20.23
CA SER A 24 16.00 24.11 20.06
C SER A 24 17.22 24.84 20.63
N LEU A 25 17.76 24.36 21.76
CA LEU A 25 18.95 24.92 22.40
C LEU A 25 20.22 24.58 21.60
N ALA A 26 20.30 23.36 21.06
CA ALA A 26 21.39 22.92 20.19
C ALA A 26 21.48 23.80 18.91
N ARG A 27 20.34 24.14 18.30
CA ARG A 27 20.27 25.04 17.13
C ARG A 27 20.80 26.44 17.41
N ILE A 28 20.43 27.06 18.54
CA ILE A 28 20.89 28.41 18.94
C ILE A 28 22.41 28.41 19.19
N HIS A 29 22.91 27.39 19.87
CA HIS A 29 24.35 27.27 20.16
C HIS A 29 25.17 27.04 18.89
N ILE A 30 24.68 26.29 17.91
CA ILE A 30 25.35 26.09 16.61
C ILE A 30 25.45 27.42 15.84
N HIS A 31 24.35 28.19 15.76
CA HIS A 31 24.34 29.48 15.07
C HIS A 31 25.29 30.50 15.73
N PHE A 32 25.33 30.53 17.07
CA PHE A 32 26.25 31.39 17.81
C PHE A 32 27.72 30.94 17.70
N PHE A 33 27.97 29.64 17.68
CA PHE A 33 29.33 29.09 17.58
C PHE A 33 29.94 29.36 16.20
N LEU A 34 29.17 29.19 15.12
CA LEU A 34 29.63 29.45 13.75
C LEU A 34 29.88 30.94 13.45
N LYS A 35 29.13 31.85 14.09
CA LYS A 35 29.26 33.30 13.89
C LYS A 35 30.52 33.90 14.55
N ASN A 36 31.11 33.21 15.53
CA ASN A 36 32.17 33.75 16.39
C ASN A 36 33.52 33.02 16.25
N ILE A 37 33.71 32.15 15.25
CA ILE A 37 35.02 31.59 14.95
C ILE A 37 35.86 32.68 14.26
N PRO A 38 37.01 33.11 14.83
CA PRO A 38 37.94 33.97 14.11
C PRO A 38 38.46 33.20 12.90
N ASN A 39 38.46 33.81 11.71
CA ASN A 39 38.92 33.22 10.45
C ASN A 39 40.40 32.74 10.47
N SER A 40 41.12 32.95 11.57
CA SER A 40 42.56 32.70 11.71
C SER A 40 42.89 31.87 12.96
N SER A 41 42.37 30.65 13.09
CA SER A 41 43.06 29.54 13.77
C SER A 41 42.23 28.26 13.70
N ASN A 42 42.63 27.36 12.82
CA ASN A 42 42.08 26.02 12.71
C ASN A 42 43.10 25.05 13.33
N PRO A 43 43.15 24.86 14.66
CA PRO A 43 44.12 23.94 15.24
C PRO A 43 43.69 22.49 14.90
N PRO A 44 44.59 21.67 14.32
CA PRO A 44 44.31 20.28 13.94
C PRO A 44 43.74 19.41 15.09
N SER A 45 44.00 19.78 16.35
CA SER A 45 43.53 19.10 17.55
C SER A 45 42.01 19.15 17.74
N LEU A 46 41.36 20.26 17.38
CA LEU A 46 39.92 20.42 17.58
C LEU A 46 39.13 19.64 16.53
N LYS A 47 39.60 19.66 15.27
CA LYS A 47 39.08 18.84 14.18
C LYS A 47 39.23 17.35 14.48
N ASN A 48 40.39 16.93 14.97
CA ASN A 48 40.65 15.52 15.31
C ASN A 48 39.84 15.06 16.53
N ARG A 49 39.61 15.92 17.53
CA ARG A 49 38.71 15.65 18.67
C ARG A 49 37.24 15.58 18.24
N PHE A 50 36.82 16.44 17.31
CA PHE A 50 35.48 16.38 16.72
C PHE A 50 35.29 15.04 15.97
N ILE A 51 36.27 14.64 15.16
CA ILE A 51 36.28 13.35 14.45
C ILE A 51 36.30 12.15 15.41
N SER A 52 37.03 12.20 16.53
CA SER A 52 37.02 11.11 17.52
C SER A 52 35.68 11.03 18.27
N LEU A 53 35.04 12.16 18.57
CA LEU A 53 33.68 12.20 19.13
C LEU A 53 32.61 11.69 18.15
N ILE A 54 32.78 11.99 16.85
CA ILE A 54 31.97 11.46 15.74
C ILE A 54 32.06 9.93 15.68
N LYS A 55 33.25 9.37 15.90
CA LYS A 55 33.46 7.92 15.93
C LYS A 55 32.93 7.25 17.20
N ALA A 56 32.82 7.97 18.31
CA ALA A 56 32.50 7.42 19.62
C ALA A 56 31.01 7.42 20.00
N SER A 57 30.14 8.18 19.31
CA SER A 57 28.72 8.29 19.68
C SER A 57 27.81 8.42 18.45
N GLY A 58 26.74 7.60 18.38
CA GLY A 58 25.73 7.69 17.32
C GLY A 58 25.05 9.07 17.23
N LEU A 59 25.02 9.81 18.35
CA LEU A 59 24.52 11.19 18.44
C LEU A 59 25.32 12.19 17.59
N ALA A 60 26.61 11.96 17.36
CA ALA A 60 27.46 12.87 16.62
C ALA A 60 27.28 12.76 15.09
N LEU A 61 26.78 11.63 14.58
CA LEU A 61 26.43 11.47 13.16
C LEU A 61 25.11 12.22 12.83
N ARG A 62 24.16 12.19 13.77
CA ARG A 62 22.92 12.99 13.72
C ARG A 62 23.23 14.48 13.76
N ALA A 63 24.17 14.91 14.61
CA ALA A 63 24.69 16.27 14.60
C ALA A 63 25.46 16.60 13.30
N LEU A 64 26.22 15.66 12.73
CA LEU A 64 26.94 15.85 11.46
C LEU A 64 25.96 16.07 10.30
N LEU A 65 24.91 15.26 10.21
CA LEU A 65 23.86 15.33 9.19
C LEU A 65 22.99 16.60 9.33
N LEU A 66 22.63 16.98 10.56
CA LEU A 66 21.94 18.25 10.85
C LEU A 66 22.82 19.48 10.57
N CYS A 67 24.15 19.35 10.66
CA CYS A 67 25.09 20.44 10.42
C CYS A 67 25.65 20.48 8.99
N LEU A 68 25.45 19.46 8.15
CA LEU A 68 25.92 19.45 6.75
C LEU A 68 25.46 20.68 5.95
N PRO A 69 24.23 21.21 6.10
CA PRO A 69 23.83 22.46 5.43
C PRO A 69 24.59 23.71 5.93
N LEU A 70 25.07 23.68 7.18
CA LEU A 70 25.81 24.77 7.82
C LEU A 70 27.32 24.71 7.53
N ILE A 71 27.84 23.53 7.15
CA ILE A 71 29.23 23.28 6.80
C ILE A 71 29.41 23.41 5.28
N ASN A 72 28.91 24.50 4.69
CA ASN A 72 29.07 24.82 3.27
C ASN A 72 30.52 25.25 2.90
N LYS A 73 31.52 24.73 3.64
CA LYS A 73 32.97 24.98 3.50
C LYS A 73 33.87 23.74 3.68
N ILE A 74 33.34 22.51 3.82
CA ILE A 74 34.19 21.28 3.78
C ILE A 74 33.93 20.53 2.47
N PRO A 75 34.93 20.41 1.56
CA PRO A 75 34.73 19.96 0.18
C PRO A 75 34.77 18.43 0.01
N LYS A 76 34.12 17.66 0.90
CA LYS A 76 34.01 16.20 0.68
C LYS A 76 32.65 15.69 1.14
N LEU A 77 31.82 15.30 0.17
CA LEU A 77 30.59 14.55 0.41
C LEU A 77 30.88 13.34 1.33
N PRO A 78 29.94 12.95 2.22
CA PRO A 78 30.07 11.69 2.94
C PRO A 78 30.16 10.54 1.92
N SER A 79 31.07 9.60 2.14
CA SER A 79 31.19 8.44 1.26
C SER A 79 29.91 7.57 1.36
N LYS A 80 29.59 6.85 0.29
CA LYS A 80 28.41 5.95 0.26
C LYS A 80 28.39 5.00 1.46
N GLU A 81 29.55 4.47 1.87
CA GLU A 81 29.68 3.57 3.02
C GLU A 81 29.34 4.27 4.35
N ALA A 82 29.72 5.54 4.50
CA ALA A 82 29.38 6.31 5.68
C ALA A 82 27.87 6.59 5.75
N VAL A 83 27.24 6.85 4.61
CA VAL A 83 25.78 7.04 4.52
C VAL A 83 25.05 5.72 4.82
N LEU A 84 25.47 4.61 4.23
CA LEU A 84 24.92 3.28 4.50
C LEU A 84 24.99 2.93 5.99
N GLY A 85 26.14 3.16 6.62
CA GLY A 85 26.33 2.92 8.05
C GLY A 85 25.48 3.83 8.95
N ALA A 86 25.12 5.03 8.47
CA ALA A 86 24.22 5.96 9.14
C ALA A 86 22.78 5.47 9.09
N VAL A 87 22.24 5.31 7.88
CA VAL A 87 20.83 4.99 7.65
C VAL A 87 20.47 3.60 8.14
N SER A 88 21.42 2.67 8.17
CA SER A 88 21.21 1.34 8.76
C SER A 88 20.96 1.37 10.28
N LYS A 89 21.41 2.43 10.96
CA LYS A 89 21.20 2.61 12.41
C LYS A 89 19.96 3.42 12.74
N ASP A 90 19.64 4.39 11.90
CA ASP A 90 18.47 5.25 12.01
C ASP A 90 17.99 5.62 10.60
N GLY A 91 16.95 4.94 10.12
CA GLY A 91 16.43 5.11 8.76
C GLY A 91 15.94 6.52 8.46
N MET A 92 15.49 7.27 9.48
CA MET A 92 15.01 8.64 9.31
C MET A 92 16.11 9.62 8.92
N LEU A 93 17.38 9.24 9.11
CA LEU A 93 18.50 10.02 8.62
C LEU A 93 18.51 10.18 7.09
N LEU A 94 17.75 9.35 6.37
CA LEU A 94 17.55 9.50 4.92
C LEU A 94 17.05 10.90 4.58
N GLU A 95 16.25 11.56 5.43
CA GLU A 95 15.79 12.94 5.26
C GLU A 95 16.92 13.92 4.90
N TYR A 96 18.09 13.76 5.55
CA TYR A 96 19.23 14.67 5.44
C TYR A 96 20.25 14.23 4.38
N VAL A 97 20.06 13.06 3.76
CA VAL A 97 20.93 12.57 2.70
C VAL A 97 20.77 13.45 1.45
N PRO A 98 21.88 13.82 0.76
CA PRO A 98 21.81 14.56 -0.50
C PRO A 98 20.92 13.85 -1.54
N ALA A 99 20.17 14.61 -2.34
CA ALA A 99 19.18 14.07 -3.28
C ALA A 99 19.73 12.95 -4.18
N HIS A 100 20.91 13.14 -4.79
CA HIS A 100 21.53 12.12 -5.65
C HIS A 100 21.86 10.78 -4.94
N LEU A 101 21.98 10.77 -3.62
CA LEU A 101 22.18 9.54 -2.83
C LEU A 101 20.85 8.94 -2.33
N LYS A 102 19.78 9.73 -2.27
CA LYS A 102 18.41 9.22 -2.03
C LYS A 102 17.87 8.45 -3.24
N GLU A 103 18.50 8.59 -4.40
CA GLU A 103 18.22 7.80 -5.60
C GLU A 103 18.96 6.44 -5.60
N ASP A 104 19.90 6.23 -4.67
CA ASP A 104 20.61 4.95 -4.54
C ASP A 104 19.75 3.95 -3.77
N ILE A 105 19.27 2.92 -4.47
CA ILE A 105 18.40 1.87 -3.93
C ILE A 105 19.05 1.16 -2.73
N GLU A 106 20.38 0.99 -2.70
CA GLU A 106 21.05 0.33 -1.59
C GLU A 106 20.98 1.17 -0.31
N ILE A 107 21.13 2.50 -0.45
CA ILE A 107 21.00 3.44 0.66
C ILE A 107 19.56 3.46 1.18
N VAL A 108 18.58 3.55 0.28
CA VAL A 108 17.16 3.54 0.68
C VAL A 108 16.77 2.20 1.30
N ASN A 109 17.19 1.07 0.73
CA ASN A 109 16.93 -0.26 1.28
C ASN A 109 17.52 -0.44 2.69
N ALA A 110 18.73 0.09 2.92
CA ALA A 110 19.33 0.11 4.25
C ALA A 110 18.51 0.95 5.24
N ALA A 111 17.99 2.10 4.80
CA ALA A 111 17.13 2.97 5.61
C ALA A 111 15.78 2.31 5.96
N ILE A 112 15.06 1.79 4.95
CA ILE A 112 13.73 1.20 5.14
C ILE A 112 13.78 -0.09 5.94
N LYS A 113 14.88 -0.84 5.89
CA LYS A 113 15.10 -2.03 6.72
C LYS A 113 15.14 -1.68 8.21
N ASN A 114 15.63 -0.49 8.55
CA ASN A 114 15.66 0.01 9.91
C ASN A 114 14.35 0.70 10.30
N ASN A 115 13.87 1.62 9.45
CA ASN A 115 12.59 2.30 9.62
C ASN A 115 11.89 2.46 8.26
N PRO A 116 10.83 1.69 7.97
CA PRO A 116 10.08 1.78 6.73
C PRO A 116 9.49 3.17 6.43
N GLU A 117 9.23 4.00 7.43
CA GLU A 117 8.76 5.39 7.23
C GLU A 117 9.79 6.27 6.49
N ALA A 118 11.05 5.82 6.41
CA ALA A 118 12.07 6.48 5.62
C ALA A 118 11.72 6.56 4.12
N LEU A 119 10.81 5.71 3.61
CA LEU A 119 10.28 5.79 2.24
C LEU A 119 9.74 7.19 1.91
N SER A 120 9.25 7.93 2.89
CA SER A 120 8.76 9.31 2.72
C SER A 120 9.82 10.30 2.19
N PHE A 121 11.11 9.97 2.32
CA PHE A 121 12.21 10.80 1.83
C PHE A 121 12.84 10.31 0.53
N ALA A 122 12.41 9.16 0.01
CA ALA A 122 12.91 8.60 -1.24
C ALA A 122 12.27 9.29 -2.46
N SER A 123 12.94 9.22 -3.61
CA SER A 123 12.36 9.70 -4.86
C SER A 123 11.25 8.75 -5.36
N LYS A 124 10.33 9.27 -6.17
CA LYS A 124 9.24 8.47 -6.77
C LYS A 124 9.77 7.21 -7.47
N GLN A 125 10.85 7.33 -8.25
CA GLN A 125 11.44 6.18 -8.96
C GLN A 125 11.92 5.10 -8.00
N VAL A 126 12.58 5.49 -6.90
CA VAL A 126 13.01 4.53 -5.89
C VAL A 126 11.82 3.89 -5.20
N VAL A 127 10.81 4.69 -4.81
CA VAL A 127 9.55 4.19 -4.22
C VAL A 127 8.96 3.11 -5.12
N LEU A 128 8.77 3.40 -6.42
CA LEU A 128 8.24 2.46 -7.41
C LEU A 128 9.02 1.14 -7.45
N THR A 129 10.35 1.20 -7.44
CA THR A 129 11.19 -0.01 -7.42
C THR A 129 11.01 -0.80 -6.13
N VAL A 130 11.13 -0.17 -4.96
CA VAL A 130 11.07 -0.90 -3.68
C VAL A 130 9.68 -1.46 -3.38
N VAL A 131 8.60 -0.75 -3.75
CA VAL A 131 7.23 -1.30 -3.59
C VAL A 131 6.94 -2.42 -4.60
N GLY A 132 7.57 -2.39 -5.77
CA GLY A 132 7.49 -3.48 -6.74
C GLY A 132 8.19 -4.75 -6.28
N GLU A 133 9.21 -4.63 -5.43
CA GLU A 133 9.88 -5.76 -4.79
C GLU A 133 9.13 -6.26 -3.54
N ASN A 134 8.50 -5.37 -2.78
CA ASN A 134 7.68 -5.70 -1.62
C ASN A 134 6.44 -4.80 -1.54
N GLY A 135 5.29 -5.31 -2.00
CA GLY A 135 4.04 -4.56 -2.04
C GLY A 135 3.54 -4.06 -0.67
N MET A 136 3.93 -4.73 0.42
CA MET A 136 3.53 -4.31 1.78
C MET A 136 4.19 -3.01 2.24
N LEU A 137 5.24 -2.55 1.55
CA LEU A 137 5.83 -1.25 1.82
C LEU A 137 4.91 -0.08 1.46
N LEU A 138 3.87 -0.33 0.65
CA LEU A 138 2.88 0.69 0.28
C LEU A 138 2.24 1.34 1.52
N GLN A 139 2.11 0.64 2.64
CA GLN A 139 1.55 1.20 3.87
C GLN A 139 2.35 2.39 4.43
N TYR A 140 3.67 2.44 4.15
CA TYR A 140 4.60 3.48 4.62
C TYR A 140 4.87 4.57 3.58
N VAL A 141 4.30 4.43 2.38
CA VAL A 141 4.41 5.43 1.32
C VAL A 141 3.55 6.65 1.70
N PRO A 142 4.00 7.89 1.42
CA PRO A 142 3.18 9.09 1.58
C PRO A 142 1.82 9.00 0.88
N GLU A 143 0.78 9.60 1.47
CA GLU A 143 -0.60 9.52 0.97
C GLU A 143 -0.75 10.03 -0.48
N ASP A 144 -0.01 11.07 -0.87
CA ASP A 144 0.01 11.60 -2.23
C ASP A 144 0.54 10.59 -3.26
N LEU A 145 1.44 9.70 -2.86
CA LEU A 145 1.97 8.63 -3.71
C LEU A 145 1.14 7.34 -3.65
N LYS A 146 0.29 7.15 -2.63
CA LYS A 146 -0.70 6.05 -2.56
C LYS A 146 -1.86 6.25 -3.54
N GLU A 147 -2.03 7.45 -4.08
CA GLU A 147 -2.98 7.76 -5.15
C GLU A 147 -2.36 7.56 -6.55
N ASP A 148 -1.05 7.32 -6.64
CA ASP A 148 -0.34 7.12 -7.90
C ASP A 148 -0.56 5.70 -8.44
N ILE A 149 -1.32 5.60 -9.52
CA ILE A 149 -1.70 4.32 -10.14
C ILE A 149 -0.50 3.45 -10.52
N GLU A 150 0.64 4.04 -10.90
CA GLU A 150 1.83 3.28 -11.29
C GLU A 150 2.46 2.59 -10.07
N ILE A 151 2.59 3.32 -8.95
CA ILE A 151 3.11 2.82 -7.68
C ILE A 151 2.19 1.74 -7.12
N VAL A 152 0.89 2.03 -7.05
CA VAL A 152 -0.10 1.10 -6.50
C VAL A 152 -0.18 -0.17 -7.34
N ASN A 153 -0.15 -0.06 -8.67
CA ASN A 153 -0.17 -1.25 -9.52
C ASN A 153 1.08 -2.10 -9.38
N ALA A 154 2.27 -1.49 -9.24
CA ALA A 154 3.51 -2.21 -8.97
C ALA A 154 3.42 -2.99 -7.65
N ALA A 155 2.90 -2.35 -6.60
CA ALA A 155 2.69 -2.97 -5.29
C ALA A 155 1.69 -4.14 -5.35
N ILE A 156 0.52 -3.95 -5.98
CA ILE A 156 -0.52 -4.99 -6.10
C ILE A 156 -0.04 -6.17 -6.94
N LYS A 157 0.75 -5.92 -7.99
CA LYS A 157 1.31 -6.99 -8.83
C LYS A 157 2.23 -7.92 -8.04
N ASN A 158 2.97 -7.36 -7.08
CA ASN A 158 3.84 -8.11 -6.17
C ASN A 158 3.04 -8.77 -5.03
N ASN A 159 2.26 -7.97 -4.30
CA ASN A 159 1.39 -8.43 -3.22
C ASN A 159 0.02 -7.73 -3.29
N PRO A 160 -1.03 -8.44 -3.74
CA PRO A 160 -2.37 -7.88 -3.82
C PRO A 160 -2.99 -7.39 -2.50
N GLU A 161 -2.49 -7.84 -1.34
CA GLU A 161 -2.92 -7.34 -0.03
C GLU A 161 -2.58 -5.85 0.17
N ALA A 162 -1.66 -5.32 -0.63
CA ALA A 162 -1.32 -3.90 -0.66
C ALA A 162 -2.52 -3.00 -0.97
N LEU A 163 -3.56 -3.55 -1.64
CA LEU A 163 -4.82 -2.85 -1.91
C LEU A 163 -5.52 -2.35 -0.63
N SER A 164 -5.24 -2.95 0.53
CA SER A 164 -5.79 -2.51 1.82
C SER A 164 -5.23 -1.18 2.33
N PHE A 165 -4.15 -0.67 1.72
CA PHE A 165 -3.47 0.57 2.13
C PHE A 165 -3.79 1.79 1.28
N VAL A 166 -4.65 1.66 0.27
CA VAL A 166 -5.04 2.78 -0.62
C VAL A 166 -6.45 3.24 -0.31
N SER A 167 -6.81 4.42 -0.82
CA SER A 167 -8.17 4.94 -0.72
C SER A 167 -9.19 4.02 -1.37
N ARG A 168 -10.44 4.17 -0.96
CA ARG A 168 -11.57 3.42 -1.50
C ARG A 168 -11.70 3.63 -3.00
N GLU A 169 -11.49 4.86 -3.46
CA GLU A 169 -11.61 5.29 -4.84
C GLU A 169 -10.57 4.59 -5.72
N VAL A 170 -9.30 4.60 -5.31
CA VAL A 170 -8.21 3.89 -6.01
C VAL A 170 -8.46 2.39 -6.00
N ALA A 171 -8.81 1.82 -4.85
CA ALA A 171 -9.09 0.38 -4.75
C ALA A 171 -10.22 -0.05 -5.69
N SER A 172 -11.30 0.73 -5.76
CA SER A 172 -12.44 0.47 -6.64
C SER A 172 -12.02 0.42 -8.10
N GLY A 173 -11.22 1.38 -8.56
CA GLY A 173 -10.70 1.40 -9.93
C GLY A 173 -9.91 0.14 -10.31
N PHE A 174 -9.08 -0.36 -9.39
CA PHE A 174 -8.34 -1.61 -9.61
C PHE A 174 -9.23 -2.86 -9.60
N ILE A 175 -10.24 -2.91 -8.73
CA ILE A 175 -11.16 -4.05 -8.62
C ILE A 175 -12.08 -4.12 -9.84
N ILE A 176 -12.55 -2.99 -10.37
CA ILE A 176 -13.37 -2.94 -11.60
C ILE A 176 -12.60 -3.56 -12.78
N GLN A 177 -11.30 -3.28 -12.88
CA GLN A 177 -10.45 -3.86 -13.93
C GLN A 177 -10.10 -5.34 -13.67
N ARG A 178 -10.05 -5.74 -12.39
CA ARG A 178 -9.59 -7.06 -11.92
C ARG A 178 -10.46 -7.53 -10.76
N SER A 179 -11.63 -8.07 -11.05
CA SER A 179 -12.63 -8.44 -10.03
C SER A 179 -12.11 -9.46 -9.01
N GLU A 180 -11.08 -10.24 -9.35
CA GLU A 180 -10.39 -11.15 -8.42
C GLU A 180 -9.71 -10.44 -7.23
N LEU A 181 -9.48 -9.13 -7.34
CA LEU A 181 -8.93 -8.31 -6.26
C LEU A 181 -9.96 -7.99 -5.17
N LEU A 182 -11.26 -8.18 -5.43
CA LEU A 182 -12.32 -7.94 -4.45
C LEU A 182 -12.06 -8.67 -3.13
N LYS A 183 -11.40 -9.83 -3.16
CA LYS A 183 -11.04 -10.59 -1.95
C LYS A 183 -10.15 -9.80 -0.98
N TYR A 184 -9.34 -8.88 -1.48
CA TYR A 184 -8.45 -8.01 -0.70
C TYR A 184 -9.05 -6.65 -0.36
N ALA A 185 -10.25 -6.34 -0.89
CA ALA A 185 -10.93 -5.10 -0.59
C ALA A 185 -11.34 -5.00 0.88
N SER A 186 -11.54 -3.77 1.34
CA SER A 186 -12.14 -3.49 2.66
C SER A 186 -13.55 -4.09 2.75
N ASN A 187 -14.03 -4.33 3.97
CA ASN A 187 -15.39 -4.80 4.18
C ASN A 187 -16.42 -3.79 3.66
N ASP A 188 -16.17 -2.49 3.79
CA ASP A 188 -17.06 -1.44 3.29
C ASP A 188 -17.29 -1.53 1.77
N LEU A 189 -16.29 -1.96 0.99
CA LEU A 189 -16.45 -2.22 -0.44
C LEU A 189 -17.17 -3.55 -0.71
N LYS A 190 -16.88 -4.60 0.07
CA LYS A 190 -17.53 -5.91 -0.06
C LYS A 190 -19.02 -5.88 0.29
N GLU A 191 -19.42 -4.94 1.14
CA GLU A 191 -20.81 -4.74 1.57
C GLU A 191 -21.55 -3.66 0.77
N ASP A 192 -20.86 -2.92 -0.10
CA ASP A 192 -21.51 -1.92 -0.96
C ASP A 192 -22.24 -2.63 -2.11
N GLN A 193 -23.56 -2.69 -2.01
CA GLN A 193 -24.40 -3.36 -3.00
C GLN A 193 -24.27 -2.77 -4.41
N ASP A 194 -24.15 -1.45 -4.53
CA ASP A 194 -24.11 -0.79 -5.84
C ASP A 194 -22.74 -1.00 -6.51
N PHE A 195 -21.67 -0.97 -5.73
CA PHE A 195 -20.34 -1.34 -6.20
C PHE A 195 -20.28 -2.82 -6.61
N ILE A 196 -20.83 -3.74 -5.80
CA ILE A 196 -20.88 -5.15 -6.18
C ILE A 196 -21.67 -5.34 -7.47
N LEU A 197 -22.81 -4.65 -7.63
CA LEU A 197 -23.57 -4.66 -8.88
C LEU A 197 -22.77 -4.15 -10.07
N GLU A 198 -21.92 -3.13 -9.91
CA GLU A 198 -21.03 -2.64 -10.96
C GLU A 198 -20.10 -3.75 -11.46
N LEU A 199 -19.53 -4.55 -10.55
CA LEU A 199 -18.59 -5.64 -10.86
C LEU A 199 -19.25 -6.83 -11.56
N ILE A 200 -20.57 -7.04 -11.41
CA ILE A 200 -21.28 -8.13 -12.08
C ILE A 200 -21.27 -7.87 -13.59
N PRO A 201 -20.63 -8.74 -14.41
CA PRO A 201 -20.65 -8.58 -15.85
C PRO A 201 -22.05 -8.86 -16.38
N GLU A 202 -22.46 -8.12 -17.40
CA GLU A 202 -23.67 -8.47 -18.16
C GLU A 202 -23.48 -9.86 -18.80
N PRO A 203 -24.53 -10.69 -18.87
CA PRO A 203 -24.45 -12.01 -19.45
C PRO A 203 -24.16 -11.90 -20.94
N ASP A 204 -23.36 -12.83 -21.46
CA ASP A 204 -23.32 -13.03 -22.89
C ASP A 204 -24.69 -13.58 -23.35
N MET A 205 -25.45 -12.75 -24.06
CA MET A 205 -26.81 -13.09 -24.49
C MET A 205 -26.84 -14.25 -25.50
N SER A 206 -25.73 -14.54 -26.18
CA SER A 206 -25.62 -15.69 -27.06
C SER A 206 -25.68 -17.02 -26.29
N GLU A 207 -25.13 -17.06 -25.08
CA GLU A 207 -25.22 -18.22 -24.18
C GLU A 207 -26.65 -18.44 -23.70
N TRP A 208 -27.38 -17.36 -23.38
CA TRP A 208 -28.76 -17.45 -22.92
C TRP A 208 -29.73 -17.94 -24.00
N GLU A 209 -29.60 -17.41 -25.22
CA GLU A 209 -30.44 -17.86 -26.34
C GLU A 209 -30.12 -19.31 -26.69
N SER A 210 -28.83 -19.71 -26.70
CA SER A 210 -28.45 -21.11 -26.86
C SER A 210 -29.02 -21.99 -25.76
N PHE A 211 -28.87 -21.61 -24.49
CA PHE A 211 -29.44 -22.32 -23.33
C PHE A 211 -30.96 -22.47 -23.46
N ARG A 212 -31.68 -21.40 -23.78
CA ARG A 212 -33.14 -21.42 -23.96
C ARG A 212 -33.57 -22.36 -25.09
N THR A 213 -32.78 -22.44 -26.16
CA THR A 213 -33.09 -23.24 -27.36
C THR A 213 -32.71 -24.71 -27.20
N GLU A 214 -31.54 -25.00 -26.64
CA GLU A 214 -31.01 -26.35 -26.38
C GLU A 214 -31.75 -27.08 -25.27
N HIS A 215 -32.30 -26.37 -24.28
CA HIS A 215 -33.06 -26.98 -23.18
C HIS A 215 -34.45 -27.50 -23.57
N SER A 216 -34.84 -27.42 -24.85
CA SER A 216 -35.88 -28.29 -25.43
C SER A 216 -35.44 -29.76 -25.56
N LYS A 217 -34.13 -30.05 -25.49
CA LYS A 217 -33.53 -31.38 -25.68
C LYS A 217 -32.36 -31.59 -24.70
N LEU A 218 -32.70 -31.96 -23.46
CA LEU A 218 -31.78 -32.33 -22.37
C LEU A 218 -30.51 -33.08 -22.84
N ARG A 219 -29.38 -32.36 -22.99
CA ARG A 219 -28.01 -32.88 -22.80
C ARG A 219 -26.95 -31.78 -22.88
N VAL A 220 -27.16 -30.63 -22.21
CA VAL A 220 -26.03 -29.71 -22.06
C VAL A 220 -25.09 -30.31 -21.02
N ASN A 221 -24.03 -30.95 -21.51
CA ASN A 221 -22.78 -31.08 -20.78
C ASN A 221 -22.30 -29.63 -20.52
N CYS A 222 -22.83 -29.01 -19.47
CA CYS A 222 -22.33 -27.74 -18.91
C CYS A 222 -21.02 -28.04 -18.20
N SER A 223 -20.12 -28.72 -18.90
CA SER A 223 -18.80 -29.08 -18.46
C SER A 223 -17.87 -28.07 -19.12
N GLN A 224 -17.40 -27.13 -18.31
CA GLN A 224 -16.26 -26.21 -18.50
C GLN A 224 -16.61 -24.71 -18.49
N ASP A 225 -17.66 -24.21 -19.15
CA ASP A 225 -17.91 -22.75 -19.21
C ASP A 225 -18.45 -22.11 -17.92
N PHE A 226 -19.23 -22.85 -17.12
CA PHE A 226 -19.77 -22.34 -15.85
C PHE A 226 -18.68 -21.95 -14.83
N ALA A 227 -17.50 -22.61 -14.89
CA ALA A 227 -16.34 -22.31 -14.06
C ALA A 227 -15.64 -20.99 -14.43
N PHE A 228 -15.98 -20.39 -15.58
CA PHE A 228 -15.41 -19.14 -16.06
C PHE A 228 -16.26 -17.90 -15.77
N SER A 229 -17.49 -18.07 -15.28
CA SER A 229 -18.29 -16.90 -14.89
C SER A 229 -17.60 -16.16 -13.73
N GLN A 230 -17.40 -14.85 -13.88
CA GLN A 230 -16.82 -14.00 -12.83
C GLN A 230 -17.79 -13.86 -11.64
N VAL A 231 -19.08 -14.11 -11.86
CA VAL A 231 -20.16 -13.94 -10.87
C VAL A 231 -19.94 -14.77 -9.59
N PRO A 232 -19.74 -16.11 -9.63
CA PRO A 232 -19.36 -16.88 -8.44
C PRO A 232 -18.08 -16.38 -7.76
N LYS A 233 -17.09 -15.91 -8.54
CA LYS A 233 -15.82 -15.39 -7.98
C LYS A 233 -16.01 -14.07 -7.25
N ILE A 234 -16.96 -13.23 -7.68
CA ILE A 234 -17.33 -11.98 -7.01
C ILE A 234 -18.17 -12.31 -5.77
N LEU A 235 -19.26 -13.05 -5.97
CA LEU A 235 -20.24 -13.32 -4.92
C LEU A 235 -19.65 -14.18 -3.79
N LYS A 236 -18.64 -15.02 -4.00
CA LYS A 236 -17.98 -15.72 -2.88
C LYS A 236 -17.30 -14.78 -1.85
N HIS A 237 -17.07 -13.52 -2.19
CA HIS A 237 -16.36 -12.55 -1.33
C HIS A 237 -17.26 -11.53 -0.63
N ILE A 238 -18.57 -11.53 -0.90
CA ILE A 238 -19.55 -10.71 -0.18
C ILE A 238 -20.12 -11.47 1.03
N SER A 239 -20.66 -10.75 2.02
CA SER A 239 -21.24 -11.40 3.19
C SER A 239 -22.43 -12.32 2.86
N LEU A 240 -22.63 -13.31 3.73
CA LEU A 240 -23.85 -14.11 3.73
C LEU A 240 -25.10 -13.23 3.93
N LYS A 241 -24.97 -12.13 4.68
CA LYS A 241 -26.06 -11.17 4.89
C LYS A 241 -26.55 -10.59 3.57
N LEU A 242 -25.64 -10.16 2.69
CA LEU A 242 -26.02 -9.70 1.35
C LEU A 242 -26.60 -10.83 0.50
N LYS A 243 -26.06 -12.04 0.57
CA LYS A 243 -26.62 -13.18 -0.17
C LYS A 243 -28.00 -13.63 0.32
N GLU A 244 -28.35 -13.31 1.56
CA GLU A 244 -29.67 -13.54 2.14
C GLU A 244 -30.65 -12.37 1.93
N ASP A 245 -30.17 -11.26 1.35
CA ASP A 245 -31.01 -10.13 0.95
C ASP A 245 -31.64 -10.42 -0.42
N SER A 246 -32.92 -10.78 -0.41
CA SER A 246 -33.68 -11.08 -1.63
C SER A 246 -33.73 -9.90 -2.60
N ASP A 247 -33.85 -8.66 -2.11
CA ASP A 247 -33.93 -7.47 -2.97
C ASP A 247 -32.60 -7.24 -3.69
N PHE A 248 -31.49 -7.38 -2.97
CA PHE A 248 -30.16 -7.33 -3.57
C PHE A 248 -29.95 -8.45 -4.60
N MET A 249 -30.26 -9.70 -4.24
CA MET A 249 -30.07 -10.84 -5.14
C MET A 249 -30.96 -10.76 -6.38
N VAL A 250 -32.17 -10.17 -6.29
CA VAL A 250 -32.98 -9.85 -7.47
C VAL A 250 -32.22 -8.93 -8.43
N ARG A 251 -31.62 -7.84 -7.93
CA ARG A 251 -30.84 -6.92 -8.78
C ARG A 251 -29.62 -7.60 -9.42
N VAL A 252 -28.93 -8.46 -8.66
CA VAL A 252 -27.78 -9.23 -9.16
C VAL A 252 -28.20 -10.20 -10.27
N VAL A 253 -29.29 -10.95 -10.06
CA VAL A 253 -29.83 -11.92 -11.04
C VAL A 253 -30.40 -11.21 -12.27
N GLU A 254 -30.94 -10.01 -12.09
CA GLU A 254 -31.38 -9.16 -13.21
C GLU A 254 -30.25 -8.74 -14.11
N LYS A 255 -29.09 -8.42 -13.50
CA LYS A 255 -27.89 -8.08 -14.24
C LYS A 255 -27.24 -9.30 -14.85
N ASN A 256 -27.20 -10.44 -14.15
CA ASN A 256 -26.68 -11.70 -14.67
C ASN A 256 -27.41 -12.92 -14.09
N PHE A 257 -28.18 -13.61 -14.93
CA PHE A 257 -29.06 -14.71 -14.51
C PHE A 257 -28.30 -15.87 -13.84
N TRP A 258 -27.03 -16.07 -14.17
CA TRP A 258 -26.21 -17.13 -13.55
C TRP A 258 -26.02 -16.94 -12.04
N ALA A 259 -26.22 -15.73 -11.52
CA ALA A 259 -26.19 -15.46 -10.08
C ALA A 259 -27.27 -16.21 -9.29
N LEU A 260 -28.31 -16.75 -9.95
CA LEU A 260 -29.31 -17.60 -9.31
C LEU A 260 -28.68 -18.83 -8.61
N LEU A 261 -27.54 -19.31 -9.13
CA LEU A 261 -26.80 -20.43 -8.54
C LEU A 261 -26.14 -20.07 -7.20
N GLU A 262 -25.94 -18.78 -6.94
CA GLU A 262 -25.22 -18.24 -5.77
C GLU A 262 -26.15 -17.74 -4.65
N CYS A 263 -27.47 -17.88 -4.81
CA CYS A 263 -28.44 -17.57 -3.74
C CYS A 263 -28.15 -18.42 -2.49
N ALA A 264 -28.08 -17.77 -1.33
CA ALA A 264 -27.67 -18.42 -0.08
C ALA A 264 -28.67 -19.46 0.43
N SER A 265 -29.97 -19.24 0.19
CA SER A 265 -31.03 -20.11 0.68
C SER A 265 -32.10 -20.37 -0.38
N GLY A 266 -32.82 -21.49 -0.22
CA GLY A 266 -33.97 -21.81 -1.08
C GLY A 266 -35.12 -20.79 -0.96
N LYS A 267 -35.16 -20.03 0.15
CA LYS A 267 -36.08 -18.90 0.32
C LYS A 267 -35.72 -17.76 -0.63
N VAL A 268 -34.46 -17.30 -0.60
CA VAL A 268 -33.98 -16.24 -1.51
C VAL A 268 -34.12 -16.67 -2.96
N GLU A 269 -33.77 -17.91 -3.29
CA GLU A 269 -33.95 -18.45 -4.64
C GLU A 269 -35.41 -18.36 -5.09
N LYS A 270 -36.37 -18.68 -4.21
CA LYS A 270 -37.80 -18.55 -4.50
C LYS A 270 -38.21 -17.09 -4.70
N ASP A 271 -37.83 -16.21 -3.77
CA ASP A 271 -38.16 -14.78 -3.83
C ASP A 271 -37.65 -14.14 -5.14
N VAL A 272 -36.42 -14.48 -5.53
CA VAL A 272 -35.82 -14.05 -6.81
C VAL A 272 -36.63 -14.54 -8.00
N LEU A 273 -37.00 -15.83 -8.03
CA LEU A 273 -37.78 -16.40 -9.14
C LEU A 273 -39.17 -15.76 -9.26
N ASP A 274 -39.85 -15.54 -8.14
CA ASP A 274 -41.17 -14.91 -8.09
C ASP A 274 -41.09 -13.44 -8.60
N ALA A 275 -40.05 -12.71 -8.18
CA ALA A 275 -39.79 -11.35 -8.65
C ALA A 275 -39.49 -11.29 -10.16
N MET A 276 -38.66 -12.20 -10.67
CA MET A 276 -38.32 -12.27 -12.09
C MET A 276 -39.54 -12.62 -12.95
N GLN A 277 -40.40 -13.53 -12.48
CA GLN A 277 -41.66 -13.87 -13.13
C GLN A 277 -42.60 -12.67 -13.18
N SER A 278 -42.70 -11.89 -12.09
CA SER A 278 -43.53 -10.67 -12.06
C SER A 278 -43.07 -9.61 -13.08
N LYS A 279 -41.77 -9.62 -13.43
CA LYS A 279 -41.16 -8.77 -14.46
C LYS A 279 -41.22 -9.39 -15.87
N GLY A 280 -41.94 -10.50 -16.05
CA GLY A 280 -42.10 -11.17 -17.35
C GLY A 280 -40.90 -12.00 -17.80
N LYS A 281 -39.93 -12.26 -16.92
CA LYS A 281 -38.75 -13.07 -17.22
C LYS A 281 -38.95 -14.49 -16.69
N ASP A 282 -39.11 -15.46 -17.60
CA ASP A 282 -39.24 -16.88 -17.24
C ASP A 282 -37.87 -17.54 -17.05
N LEU A 283 -37.54 -17.88 -15.81
CA LEU A 283 -36.31 -18.57 -15.39
C LEU A 283 -36.54 -20.05 -14.99
N SER A 284 -37.69 -20.63 -15.33
CA SER A 284 -38.04 -22.03 -14.97
C SER A 284 -37.01 -23.06 -15.46
N GLY A 285 -36.48 -22.87 -16.67
CA GLY A 285 -35.43 -23.71 -17.24
C GLY A 285 -34.13 -23.65 -16.43
N LEU A 286 -33.74 -22.44 -16.01
CA LEU A 286 -32.56 -22.22 -15.19
C LEU A 286 -32.72 -22.85 -13.81
N LYS A 287 -33.89 -22.69 -13.16
CA LYS A 287 -34.22 -23.34 -11.88
C LYS A 287 -34.02 -24.86 -11.93
N LYS A 288 -34.53 -25.51 -12.98
CA LYS A 288 -34.39 -26.96 -13.15
C LYS A 288 -32.93 -27.37 -13.33
N PHE A 289 -32.15 -26.54 -14.03
CA PHE A 289 -30.70 -26.71 -14.12
C PHE A 289 -30.02 -26.57 -12.76
N THR A 290 -30.35 -25.53 -11.98
CA THR A 290 -29.80 -25.28 -10.62
C THR A 290 -29.99 -26.49 -9.71
N GLN A 291 -31.19 -27.07 -9.71
CA GLN A 291 -31.53 -28.23 -8.89
C GLN A 291 -30.70 -29.47 -9.27
N ASN A 292 -30.56 -29.75 -10.56
CA ASN A 292 -29.76 -30.86 -11.05
C ASN A 292 -28.26 -30.66 -10.76
N TYR A 293 -27.76 -29.42 -10.89
CA TYR A 293 -26.37 -29.08 -10.62
C TYR A 293 -26.03 -29.23 -9.13
N LYS A 294 -26.83 -28.64 -8.24
CA LYS A 294 -26.68 -28.78 -6.78
C LYS A 294 -26.75 -30.24 -6.33
N ALA A 295 -27.66 -31.03 -6.92
CA ALA A 295 -27.77 -32.47 -6.63
C ALA A 295 -26.50 -33.26 -7.02
N ARG A 296 -25.86 -32.92 -8.14
CA ARG A 296 -24.60 -33.56 -8.58
C ARG A 296 -23.43 -33.22 -7.66
N LEU A 297 -23.30 -31.95 -7.25
CA LEU A 297 -22.24 -31.54 -6.34
C LEU A 297 -22.31 -32.26 -4.98
N ASN A 298 -23.52 -32.48 -4.45
CA ASN A 298 -23.71 -33.17 -3.18
C ASN A 298 -23.51 -34.70 -3.27
N SER A 299 -23.39 -35.26 -4.48
CA SER A 299 -23.20 -36.70 -4.73
C SER A 299 -21.76 -37.09 -5.10
N ALA A 300 -20.87 -36.11 -5.23
CA ALA A 300 -19.44 -36.26 -5.56
C ALA A 300 -18.56 -35.99 -4.35
#